data_AF-A0A8H6PG37-F1
#
_entry.id   AF-A0A8H6PG37-F1
#
_cell.length_a   1.000
_cell.length_b   1.000
_cell.length_c   1.000
_cell.angle_alpha   90.00
_cell.angle_beta   90.00
_cell.angle_gamma   90.00
#
_symmetry.space_group_name_H-M   'P 1'
#
loop_
_entity.id
_entity.type
_entity.pdbx_description
1 polymer ?
#
loop_
_entity_poly.entity_id
_entity_poly.type
_entity_poly.pdbx_seq_one_letter_code
_entity_poly.pdbx_strand_id
1 'polypeptide(L)'
;MRSFVSLLAFPVSSLAGTVLWSGIFNSSATVEDFDEWSWSNQIEPWQWYIHGSGKTTEYLGLSPDYKNPADTSDAQGLRITIDGTSFWNGQTMERSELIPQTTADLGSGHLYYHFSLSTKTTNAPDASFEHQIAFFESHFTELKYGASGTSENTLRWNTGGATHWSVQLEPGNWYNFAYDIDFASQKVGLWASNGSEPLTQVVSPVGASTSSNSADWHVGQLRLPNGGASNDAAEDWFWSGIYIEEAPITKEIGSGGSSGSSSSSSPGASSGSNDPSSSASNPSASKSSSTSAMAPAATTAVSGTSEEVSATETEVSSEAYSTHTAKTASFVSTAPSVATTTRQAVTSAATPAVNTNISTPTEPSSAKLPAATTAAQLLAEIQAALLALISRSNSVHARDFSRHG
;
A
#
# COMPACT_ATOMS: atom_id res chain seq x y z
N MET A 1 -8.79 -3.12 30.44
CA MET A 1 -7.47 -3.64 30.02
C MET A 1 -6.52 -2.47 29.91
N ARG A 2 -5.26 -2.61 30.34
CA ARG A 2 -4.29 -1.50 30.38
C ARG A 2 -3.83 -1.23 28.96
N SER A 3 -4.16 -0.06 28.42
CA SER A 3 -3.67 0.41 27.13
C SER A 3 -2.16 0.63 27.22
N PHE A 4 -1.38 -0.22 26.56
CA PHE A 4 0.04 0.02 26.36
C PHE A 4 0.16 0.97 25.17
N VAL A 5 0.31 2.26 25.46
CA VAL A 5 0.75 3.24 24.46
C VAL A 5 2.24 2.96 24.21
N SER A 6 2.54 2.16 23.20
CA SER A 6 3.90 2.05 22.67
C SER A 6 4.22 3.35 21.94
N LEU A 7 5.04 4.19 22.56
CA LEU A 7 5.60 5.37 21.93
C LEU A 7 6.68 4.89 20.94
N LEU A 8 6.31 4.65 19.68
CA LEU A 8 7.27 4.34 18.63
C LEU A 8 8.18 5.56 18.39
N ALA A 9 9.47 5.40 18.67
CA ALA A 9 10.49 6.35 18.23
C ALA A 9 10.78 6.09 16.75
N PHE A 10 10.06 6.77 15.87
CA PHE A 10 10.35 6.75 14.44
C PHE A 10 11.68 7.47 14.17
N PRO A 11 12.55 6.96 13.27
CA PRO A 11 13.64 7.77 12.74
C PRO A 11 13.05 9.05 12.17
N VAL A 12 13.63 10.20 12.53
CA VAL A 12 13.11 11.52 12.20
C VAL A 12 13.29 11.79 10.70
N SER A 13 12.45 11.19 9.88
CA SER A 13 12.10 11.74 8.58
C SER A 13 11.21 12.95 8.84
N SER A 14 11.59 14.12 8.33
CA SER A 14 10.73 15.30 8.45
C SER A 14 9.53 15.12 7.52
N LEU A 15 8.47 14.51 8.03
CA LEU A 15 7.17 14.53 7.38
C LEU A 15 6.76 16.00 7.22
N ALA A 16 6.35 16.37 6.01
CA ALA A 16 5.92 17.73 5.70
C ALA A 16 4.49 17.97 6.20
N GLY A 17 3.64 16.95 6.11
CA GLY A 17 2.27 16.91 6.59
C GLY A 17 2.12 16.14 7.90
N THR A 18 0.94 16.27 8.52
CA THR A 18 0.56 15.43 9.66
C THR A 18 0.09 14.08 9.13
N VAL A 19 0.69 12.97 9.58
CA VAL A 19 0.18 11.62 9.29
C VAL A 19 -1.09 11.38 10.08
N LEU A 20 -2.19 11.10 9.38
CA LEU A 20 -3.51 10.80 9.96
C LEU A 20 -3.67 9.32 10.28
N TRP A 21 -3.09 8.47 9.43
CA TRP A 21 -3.12 7.03 9.58
C TRP A 21 -1.86 6.42 8.97
N SER A 22 -1.34 5.36 9.60
CA SER A 22 -0.13 4.67 9.15
C SER A 22 -0.34 3.16 9.16
N GLY A 23 -0.09 2.55 8.00
CA GLY A 23 -0.06 1.10 7.82
C GLY A 23 1.37 0.52 7.84
N ILE A 24 2.35 1.30 8.28
CA ILE A 24 3.78 0.92 8.35
C ILE A 24 3.99 -0.16 9.41
N PHE A 25 4.81 -1.16 9.10
CA PHE A 25 5.06 -2.31 9.97
C PHE A 25 6.33 -2.10 10.80
N ASN A 26 6.19 -2.28 12.12
CA ASN A 26 7.36 -2.35 13.01
C ASN A 26 7.97 -3.76 12.96
N SER A 27 9.21 -3.92 13.45
CA SER A 27 9.96 -5.18 13.35
C SER A 27 9.38 -6.37 14.13
N SER A 28 8.40 -6.13 15.00
CA SER A 28 7.71 -7.19 15.75
C SER A 28 6.40 -7.62 15.11
N ALA A 29 5.95 -6.95 14.04
CA ALA A 29 4.71 -7.30 13.37
C ALA A 29 4.84 -8.68 12.69
N THR A 30 3.83 -9.51 12.87
CA THR A 30 3.75 -10.82 12.20
C THR A 30 2.46 -10.95 11.42
N VAL A 31 2.40 -11.96 10.55
CA VAL A 31 1.20 -12.17 9.70
C VAL A 31 -0.01 -12.58 10.55
N GLU A 32 0.22 -13.19 11.71
CA GLU A 32 -0.81 -13.57 12.66
C GLU A 32 -1.51 -12.35 13.29
N ASP A 33 -0.87 -11.18 13.33
CA ASP A 33 -1.47 -9.96 13.88
C ASP A 33 -2.72 -9.54 13.06
N PHE A 34 -2.77 -9.86 11.76
CA PHE A 34 -3.94 -9.59 10.92
C PHE A 34 -5.17 -10.43 11.32
N ASP A 35 -4.96 -11.62 11.92
CA ASP A 35 -6.05 -12.50 12.36
C ASP A 35 -6.69 -12.05 13.68
N GLU A 36 -6.09 -11.06 14.37
CA GLU A 36 -6.66 -10.47 15.59
C GLU A 36 -7.80 -9.48 15.30
N TRP A 37 -7.84 -8.93 14.08
CA TRP A 37 -8.94 -8.09 13.62
C TRP A 37 -10.19 -8.92 13.35
N SER A 38 -11.35 -8.40 13.74
CA SER A 38 -12.65 -8.92 13.31
C SER A 38 -13.70 -7.82 13.34
N TRP A 39 -14.86 -8.07 12.72
CA TRP A 39 -16.02 -7.18 12.84
C TRP A 39 -16.44 -6.89 14.29
N SER A 40 -16.16 -7.81 15.22
CA SER A 40 -16.40 -7.62 16.66
C SER A 40 -15.21 -7.06 17.44
N ASN A 41 -14.03 -6.97 16.83
CA ASN A 41 -12.77 -6.52 17.44
C ASN A 41 -11.94 -5.77 16.40
N GLN A 42 -12.37 -4.56 16.06
CA GLN A 42 -11.80 -3.73 15.01
C GLN A 42 -10.53 -3.01 15.48
N ILE A 43 -9.43 -3.75 15.65
CA ILE A 43 -8.14 -3.20 16.09
C ILE A 43 -7.38 -2.53 14.93
N GLU A 44 -6.66 -1.45 15.22
CA GLU A 44 -5.81 -0.77 14.23
C GLU A 44 -4.56 -1.60 13.89
N PRO A 45 -3.93 -1.40 12.71
CA PRO A 45 -4.26 -0.38 11.70
C PRO A 45 -4.99 -0.93 10.46
N TRP A 46 -5.23 -2.24 10.38
CA TRP A 46 -5.72 -2.91 9.18
C TRP A 46 -7.00 -3.71 9.43
N GLN A 47 -7.96 -3.58 8.51
CA GLN A 47 -9.06 -4.51 8.35
C GLN A 47 -8.62 -5.62 7.41
N TRP A 48 -8.84 -6.87 7.82
CA TRP A 48 -8.51 -8.04 7.03
C TRP A 48 -9.72 -8.98 6.92
N TYR A 49 -10.42 -8.89 5.79
CA TYR A 49 -11.59 -9.74 5.53
C TYR A 49 -11.85 -10.03 4.04
N ILE A 50 -11.15 -9.35 3.12
CA ILE A 50 -11.28 -9.55 1.68
C ILE A 50 -10.16 -10.49 1.23
N HIS A 51 -10.39 -11.78 1.43
CA HIS A 51 -9.44 -12.83 1.11
C HIS A 51 -10.14 -14.16 0.83
N GLY A 52 -9.37 -15.13 0.35
CA GLY A 52 -9.81 -16.51 0.13
C GLY A 52 -10.00 -17.30 1.43
N SER A 53 -10.39 -18.57 1.32
CA SER A 53 -10.65 -19.43 2.49
C SER A 53 -9.40 -20.00 3.17
N GLY A 54 -8.23 -19.78 2.58
CA GLY A 54 -6.94 -20.25 3.04
C GLY A 54 -6.43 -19.51 4.28
N LYS A 55 -5.23 -19.87 4.72
CA LYS A 55 -4.60 -19.21 5.87
C LYS A 55 -4.09 -17.83 5.46
N THR A 56 -4.08 -16.87 6.40
CA THR A 56 -3.55 -15.53 6.14
C THR A 56 -2.09 -15.54 5.64
N THR A 57 -1.27 -16.51 6.06
CA THR A 57 0.11 -16.69 5.56
C THR A 57 0.24 -17.15 4.11
N GLU A 58 -0.85 -17.62 3.50
CA GLU A 58 -0.90 -17.91 2.06
C GLU A 58 -1.04 -16.61 1.26
N TYR A 59 -1.80 -15.64 1.78
CA TYR A 59 -2.11 -14.38 1.11
C TYR A 59 -1.18 -13.22 1.49
N LEU A 60 -0.70 -13.20 2.73
CA LEU A 60 0.10 -12.10 3.28
C LEU A 60 1.47 -12.62 3.76
N GLY A 61 2.50 -11.81 3.61
CA GLY A 61 3.82 -12.07 4.18
C GLY A 61 4.50 -10.78 4.62
N LEU A 62 5.11 -10.76 5.80
CA LEU A 62 5.88 -9.61 6.29
C LEU A 62 7.37 -9.95 6.32
N SER A 63 8.21 -9.08 5.75
CA SER A 63 9.67 -9.25 5.78
C SER A 63 10.40 -7.93 5.50
N PRO A 64 11.58 -7.69 6.11
CA PRO A 64 12.46 -6.59 5.69
C PRO A 64 12.86 -6.63 4.20
N ASP A 65 12.79 -7.80 3.55
CA ASP A 65 13.12 -7.97 2.12
C ASP A 65 11.95 -7.61 1.17
N TYR A 66 10.79 -7.24 1.73
CA TYR A 66 9.57 -6.94 0.99
C TYR A 66 9.27 -5.44 0.89
N LYS A 67 10.18 -4.58 1.33
CA LYS A 67 10.01 -3.11 1.30
C LYS A 67 10.97 -2.42 0.35
N ASN A 68 10.66 -1.18 0.02
CA ASN A 68 11.61 -0.28 -0.62
C ASN A 68 12.85 -0.14 0.29
N PRO A 69 14.05 -0.54 -0.15
CA PRO A 69 15.24 -0.46 0.69
C PRO A 69 15.62 0.99 1.05
N ALA A 70 15.17 1.98 0.27
CA ALA A 70 15.34 3.40 0.59
C ALA A 70 14.44 3.87 1.74
N ASP A 71 13.31 3.20 1.96
CA ASP A 71 12.39 3.53 3.04
C ASP A 71 12.90 2.99 4.38
N THR A 72 13.55 3.86 5.15
CA THR A 72 14.05 3.53 6.49
C THR A 72 12.99 3.66 7.59
N SER A 73 11.80 4.17 7.28
CA SER A 73 10.72 4.33 8.26
C SER A 73 9.97 3.01 8.51
N ASP A 74 9.90 2.16 7.48
CA ASP A 74 9.29 0.84 7.53
C ASP A 74 10.30 -0.24 7.90
N ALA A 75 9.99 -1.05 8.92
CA ALA A 75 10.87 -2.13 9.34
C ALA A 75 10.67 -3.39 8.48
N GLN A 76 9.45 -3.59 7.96
CA GLN A 76 9.07 -4.74 7.14
C GLN A 76 8.16 -4.28 6.01
N GLY A 77 8.36 -4.82 4.81
CA GLY A 77 7.36 -4.68 3.76
C GLY A 77 6.36 -5.83 3.80
N LEU A 78 5.32 -5.67 3.00
CA LEU A 78 4.21 -6.61 2.86
C LEU A 78 4.23 -7.24 1.47
N ARG A 79 4.19 -8.57 1.40
CA ARG A 79 3.83 -9.32 0.21
C ARG A 79 2.32 -9.58 0.26
N ILE A 80 1.61 -9.24 -0.80
CA ILE A 80 0.21 -9.60 -1.03
C ILE A 80 0.15 -10.56 -2.22
N THR A 81 -0.46 -11.72 -2.00
CA THR A 81 -0.51 -12.85 -2.94
C THR A 81 -1.95 -13.15 -3.32
N ILE A 82 -2.19 -13.39 -4.61
CA ILE A 82 -3.34 -14.16 -5.11
C ILE A 82 -2.83 -15.48 -5.69
N ASP A 83 -3.56 -16.58 -5.55
CA ASP A 83 -3.03 -17.93 -5.82
C ASP A 83 -4.04 -18.97 -6.37
N GLY A 84 -5.14 -18.53 -6.96
CA GLY A 84 -6.23 -19.42 -7.37
C GLY A 84 -7.13 -19.89 -6.23
N THR A 85 -6.87 -19.48 -4.98
CA THR A 85 -7.77 -19.67 -3.83
C THR A 85 -8.32 -18.36 -3.27
N SER A 86 -7.81 -17.22 -3.75
CA SER A 86 -8.12 -15.87 -3.30
C SER A 86 -9.51 -15.36 -3.72
N PHE A 87 -10.55 -16.20 -3.62
CA PHE A 87 -11.92 -15.84 -3.97
C PHE A 87 -12.70 -15.47 -2.72
N TRP A 88 -13.06 -14.18 -2.62
CA TRP A 88 -13.87 -13.67 -1.51
C TRP A 88 -15.36 -13.73 -1.82
N ASN A 89 -16.17 -14.18 -0.85
CA ASN A 89 -17.64 -14.11 -0.90
C ASN A 89 -18.30 -14.69 -2.17
N GLY A 90 -17.73 -15.78 -2.71
CA GLY A 90 -18.24 -16.46 -3.91
C GLY A 90 -18.09 -15.67 -5.22
N GLN A 91 -17.28 -14.60 -5.22
CA GLN A 91 -16.95 -13.84 -6.41
C GLN A 91 -16.05 -14.64 -7.36
N THR A 92 -15.99 -14.20 -8.62
CA THR A 92 -15.14 -14.80 -9.65
C THR A 92 -13.83 -14.04 -9.86
N MET A 93 -13.63 -12.95 -9.13
CA MET A 93 -12.39 -12.16 -9.13
C MET A 93 -11.51 -12.65 -7.99
N GLU A 94 -10.21 -12.74 -8.24
CA GLU A 94 -9.26 -13.00 -7.18
C GLU A 94 -8.91 -11.71 -6.46
N ARG A 95 -8.92 -11.77 -5.12
CA ARG A 95 -8.82 -10.61 -4.25
C ARG A 95 -8.02 -10.95 -3.00
N SER A 96 -7.06 -10.10 -2.68
CA SER A 96 -6.40 -10.08 -1.38
C SER A 96 -6.12 -8.62 -1.06
N GLU A 97 -6.94 -8.07 -0.17
CA GLU A 97 -7.04 -6.63 0.05
C GLU A 97 -7.13 -6.33 1.55
N LEU A 98 -6.32 -5.37 2.00
CA LEU A 98 -6.41 -4.74 3.31
C LEU A 98 -7.09 -3.39 3.16
N ILE A 99 -7.81 -2.96 4.20
CA ILE A 99 -8.41 -1.62 4.27
C ILE A 99 -7.92 -0.94 5.55
N PRO A 100 -7.65 0.38 5.55
CA PRO A 100 -7.36 1.11 6.78
C PRO A 100 -8.43 0.88 7.87
N GLN A 101 -7.99 0.46 9.05
CA GLN A 101 -8.78 0.52 10.28
C GLN A 101 -8.37 1.78 11.03
N THR A 102 -9.28 2.75 11.14
CA THR A 102 -9.05 4.00 11.86
C THR A 102 -10.36 4.65 12.30
N THR A 103 -10.25 5.66 13.15
CA THR A 103 -11.31 6.63 13.42
C THR A 103 -11.02 8.01 12.84
N ALA A 104 -9.84 8.22 12.24
CA ALA A 104 -9.51 9.46 11.53
C ALA A 104 -10.41 9.62 10.29
N ASP A 105 -10.71 10.88 9.95
CA ASP A 105 -11.38 11.20 8.70
C ASP A 105 -10.36 11.17 7.56
N LEU A 106 -10.47 10.13 6.73
CA LEU A 106 -9.67 9.96 5.52
C LEU A 106 -10.47 10.38 4.27
N GLY A 107 -11.74 10.80 4.39
CA GLY A 107 -12.62 11.11 3.27
C GLY A 107 -12.87 12.60 3.03
N SER A 108 -12.12 13.48 3.69
CA SER A 108 -12.34 14.93 3.68
C SER A 108 -11.04 15.73 3.55
N GLY A 109 -11.17 16.98 3.09
CA GLY A 109 -10.04 17.90 2.97
C GLY A 109 -9.09 17.56 1.82
N HIS A 110 -7.81 17.89 1.99
CA HIS A 110 -6.76 17.65 0.99
C HIS A 110 -5.71 16.72 1.59
N LEU A 111 -5.72 15.46 1.16
CA LEU A 111 -4.92 14.36 1.70
C LEU A 111 -4.02 13.74 0.63
N TYR A 112 -2.92 13.14 1.10
CA TYR A 112 -1.99 12.38 0.30
C TYR A 112 -1.99 10.92 0.75
N TYR A 113 -2.28 10.01 -0.18
CA TYR A 113 -2.31 8.56 0.07
C TYR A 113 -1.03 7.93 -0.46
N HIS A 114 -0.08 7.68 0.44
CA HIS A 114 1.24 7.16 0.12
C HIS A 114 1.27 5.64 0.10
N PHE A 115 1.98 5.09 -0.87
CA PHE A 115 2.34 3.68 -0.94
C PHE A 115 3.48 3.48 -1.94
N SER A 116 4.29 2.44 -1.72
CA SER A 116 5.30 2.00 -2.68
C SER A 116 4.99 0.59 -3.13
N LEU A 117 5.28 0.28 -4.40
CA LEU A 117 4.99 -1.00 -5.03
C LEU A 117 6.21 -1.58 -5.74
N SER A 118 6.32 -2.90 -5.71
CA SER A 118 7.26 -3.66 -6.55
C SER A 118 6.70 -5.04 -6.89
N THR A 119 7.29 -5.68 -7.89
CA THR A 119 7.06 -7.08 -8.24
C THR A 119 8.39 -7.82 -8.33
N LYS A 120 8.35 -9.14 -8.44
CA LYS A 120 9.53 -9.97 -8.70
C LYS A 120 9.30 -10.81 -9.96
N THR A 121 10.36 -11.43 -10.46
CA THR A 121 10.26 -12.39 -11.57
C THR A 121 9.57 -13.69 -11.13
N THR A 122 9.70 -14.05 -9.85
CA THR A 122 8.93 -15.13 -9.23
C THR A 122 7.52 -14.63 -8.95
N ASN A 123 6.51 -15.40 -9.32
CA ASN A 123 5.09 -15.06 -9.14
C ASN A 123 4.77 -13.66 -9.70
N ALA A 124 5.28 -13.36 -10.90
CA ALA A 124 5.03 -12.08 -11.54
C ALA A 124 3.54 -11.98 -11.93
N PRO A 125 2.90 -10.80 -11.79
CA PRO A 125 1.53 -10.59 -12.21
C PRO A 125 1.33 -10.85 -13.71
N ASP A 126 0.27 -11.57 -14.09
CA ASP A 126 0.03 -11.94 -15.49
C ASP A 126 -0.54 -10.77 -16.29
N ALA A 127 0.27 -10.21 -17.18
CA ALA A 127 -0.11 -9.08 -18.05
C ALA A 127 -1.35 -9.35 -18.94
N SER A 128 -1.81 -10.60 -19.06
CA SER A 128 -3.00 -10.99 -19.83
C SER A 128 -4.31 -10.90 -19.04
N PHE A 129 -4.25 -10.51 -17.77
CA PHE A 129 -5.41 -10.29 -16.92
C PHE A 129 -5.44 -8.83 -16.45
N GLU A 130 -6.63 -8.25 -16.35
CA GLU A 130 -6.78 -6.92 -15.75
C GLU A 130 -6.68 -7.02 -14.22
N HIS A 131 -5.82 -6.19 -13.66
CA HIS A 131 -5.64 -5.98 -12.23
C HIS A 131 -6.11 -4.59 -11.85
N GLN A 132 -6.71 -4.47 -10.67
CA GLN A 132 -7.06 -3.22 -10.00
C GLN A 132 -6.30 -3.20 -8.67
N ILE A 133 -5.53 -2.15 -8.45
CA ILE A 133 -4.50 -2.08 -7.40
C ILE A 133 -4.62 -0.73 -6.68
N ALA A 134 -4.51 -0.73 -5.35
CA ALA A 134 -4.56 0.50 -4.55
C ALA A 134 -5.80 1.36 -4.91
N PHE A 135 -6.98 0.75 -4.99
CA PHE A 135 -8.19 1.37 -5.53
C PHE A 135 -9.15 1.79 -4.42
N PHE A 136 -9.94 2.84 -4.66
CA PHE A 136 -11.13 3.10 -3.84
C PHE A 136 -12.30 2.27 -4.32
N GLU A 137 -13.25 1.91 -3.45
CA GLU A 137 -14.45 1.12 -3.81
C GLU A 137 -15.25 1.72 -4.98
N SER A 138 -15.27 3.05 -5.12
CA SER A 138 -15.95 3.72 -6.24
C SER A 138 -15.09 3.83 -7.51
N HIS A 139 -13.84 3.38 -7.47
CA HIS A 139 -12.84 3.46 -8.54
C HIS A 139 -12.63 4.88 -9.09
N PHE A 140 -12.84 5.92 -8.27
CA PHE A 140 -12.59 7.31 -8.71
C PHE A 140 -11.10 7.54 -9.05
N THR A 141 -10.20 6.81 -8.38
CA THR A 141 -8.78 6.70 -8.69
C THR A 141 -8.26 5.31 -8.31
N GLU A 142 -7.32 4.78 -9.09
CA GLU A 142 -6.72 3.46 -8.89
C GLU A 142 -5.48 3.27 -9.77
N LEU A 143 -4.67 2.26 -9.46
CA LEU A 143 -3.73 1.68 -10.42
C LEU A 143 -4.38 0.49 -11.13
N LYS A 144 -4.03 0.29 -12.41
CA LYS A 144 -4.35 -0.91 -13.17
C LYS A 144 -3.12 -1.51 -13.82
N TYR A 145 -3.09 -2.82 -13.98
CA TYR A 145 -2.05 -3.54 -14.70
C TYR A 145 -2.65 -4.67 -15.54
N GLY A 146 -2.01 -4.98 -16.67
CA GLY A 146 -2.50 -6.00 -17.61
C GLY A 146 -3.83 -5.61 -18.26
N ALA A 147 -4.34 -6.45 -19.15
CA ALA A 147 -5.63 -6.25 -19.80
C ALA A 147 -6.25 -7.60 -20.19
N SER A 148 -7.57 -7.73 -20.05
CA SER A 148 -8.26 -8.93 -20.53
C SER A 148 -8.20 -9.01 -22.07
N GLY A 149 -7.86 -10.18 -22.59
CA GLY A 149 -7.79 -10.45 -24.02
C GLY A 149 -6.55 -9.91 -24.75
N THR A 150 -5.62 -9.22 -24.07
CA THR A 150 -4.33 -8.79 -24.65
C THR A 150 -3.28 -8.67 -23.54
N SER A 151 -2.06 -9.14 -23.79
CA SER A 151 -0.97 -8.97 -22.83
C SER A 151 -0.46 -7.52 -22.82
N GLU A 152 -0.56 -6.83 -21.68
CA GLU A 152 -0.11 -5.44 -21.53
C GLU A 152 0.74 -5.24 -20.27
N ASN A 153 2.06 -5.10 -20.44
CA ASN A 153 3.02 -4.93 -19.34
C ASN A 153 3.11 -3.47 -18.82
N THR A 154 1.98 -2.78 -18.76
CA THR A 154 1.93 -1.37 -18.38
C THR A 154 1.22 -1.22 -17.05
N LEU A 155 1.89 -0.64 -16.04
CA LEU A 155 1.24 -0.13 -14.84
C LEU A 155 0.67 1.24 -15.17
N ARG A 156 -0.64 1.41 -14.97
CA ARG A 156 -1.39 2.59 -15.36
C ARG A 156 -2.03 3.20 -14.13
N TRP A 157 -1.99 4.52 -14.02
CA TRP A 157 -2.82 5.25 -13.07
C TRP A 157 -4.04 5.80 -13.77
N ASN A 158 -5.19 5.50 -13.18
CA ASN A 158 -6.49 5.79 -13.74
C ASN A 158 -7.27 6.73 -12.81
N THR A 159 -8.09 7.59 -13.43
CA THR A 159 -9.12 8.36 -12.75
C THR A 159 -10.38 8.42 -13.60
N GLY A 160 -11.54 8.24 -12.96
CA GLY A 160 -12.83 8.18 -13.66
C GLY A 160 -12.87 7.10 -14.77
N GLY A 161 -12.10 6.02 -14.59
CA GLY A 161 -11.94 4.94 -15.57
C GLY A 161 -10.98 5.22 -16.74
N ALA A 162 -10.41 6.43 -16.85
CA ALA A 162 -9.46 6.79 -17.90
C ALA A 162 -8.01 6.76 -17.40
N THR A 163 -7.08 6.30 -18.23
CA THR A 163 -5.64 6.35 -17.91
C THR A 163 -5.08 7.75 -18.15
N HIS A 164 -4.39 8.29 -17.14
CA HIS A 164 -3.75 9.60 -17.18
C HIS A 164 -2.21 9.53 -17.11
N TRP A 165 -1.69 8.44 -16.57
CA TRP A 165 -0.26 8.18 -16.48
C TRP A 165 0.01 6.69 -16.59
N SER A 166 1.18 6.32 -17.11
CA SER A 166 1.55 4.92 -17.27
C SER A 166 3.06 4.72 -17.34
N VAL A 167 3.54 3.56 -16.90
CA VAL A 167 4.93 3.13 -16.99
C VAL A 167 5.00 1.64 -17.29
N GLN A 168 6.11 1.17 -17.89
CA GLN A 168 6.37 -0.26 -18.00
C GLN A 168 6.65 -0.83 -16.60
N LEU A 169 6.05 -1.99 -16.29
CA LEU A 169 6.32 -2.70 -15.05
C LEU A 169 7.60 -3.52 -15.20
N GLU A 170 8.59 -3.20 -14.37
CA GLU A 170 9.90 -3.83 -14.34
C GLU A 170 10.07 -4.58 -13.01
N PRO A 171 10.26 -5.92 -13.02
CA PRO A 171 10.49 -6.68 -11.81
C PRO A 171 11.68 -6.16 -11.00
N GLY A 172 11.49 -6.00 -9.69
CA GLY A 172 12.49 -5.51 -8.75
C GLY A 172 12.62 -3.98 -8.70
N ASN A 173 12.00 -3.23 -9.62
CA ASN A 173 11.92 -1.78 -9.49
C ASN A 173 10.88 -1.40 -8.44
N TRP A 174 11.20 -0.43 -7.60
CA TRP A 174 10.28 0.15 -6.63
C TRP A 174 9.65 1.41 -7.22
N TYR A 175 8.33 1.44 -7.28
CA TYR A 175 7.54 2.58 -7.74
C TYR A 175 6.88 3.22 -6.52
N ASN A 176 7.19 4.48 -6.25
CA ASN A 176 6.62 5.21 -5.13
C ASN A 176 5.48 6.08 -5.64
N PHE A 177 4.36 6.09 -4.93
CA PHE A 177 3.18 6.84 -5.31
C PHE A 177 2.64 7.66 -4.14
N ALA A 178 2.02 8.79 -4.48
CA ALA A 178 1.02 9.41 -3.63
C ALA A 178 -0.16 9.90 -4.47
N TYR A 179 -1.38 9.46 -4.15
CA TYR A 179 -2.57 10.11 -4.70
C TYR A 179 -2.79 11.44 -3.98
N ASP A 180 -2.90 12.51 -4.75
CA ASP A 180 -3.09 13.90 -4.30
C ASP A 180 -4.57 14.20 -4.38
N ILE A 181 -5.32 13.95 -3.30
CA ILE A 181 -6.79 13.94 -3.29
C ILE A 181 -7.31 15.16 -2.55
N ASP A 182 -8.01 16.03 -3.27
CA ASP A 182 -8.80 17.12 -2.67
C ASP A 182 -10.29 16.75 -2.76
N PHE A 183 -10.81 16.23 -1.64
CA PHE A 183 -12.20 15.82 -1.49
C PHE A 183 -13.16 17.01 -1.57
N ALA A 184 -12.72 18.21 -1.19
CA ALA A 184 -13.57 19.40 -1.21
C ALA A 184 -13.71 19.95 -2.64
N SER A 185 -12.63 19.97 -3.42
CA SER A 185 -12.67 20.43 -4.81
C SER A 185 -12.96 19.33 -5.84
N GLN A 186 -13.14 18.08 -5.39
CA GLN A 186 -13.46 16.92 -6.23
C GLN A 186 -12.38 16.69 -7.30
N LYS A 187 -11.12 16.64 -6.84
CA LYS A 187 -9.95 16.48 -7.70
C LYS A 187 -8.99 15.45 -7.16
N VAL A 188 -8.29 14.82 -8.10
CA VAL A 188 -7.18 13.91 -7.78
C VAL A 188 -6.04 14.09 -8.78
N GLY A 189 -4.82 14.17 -8.26
CA GLY A 189 -3.57 14.14 -9.01
C GLY A 189 -2.71 12.94 -8.63
N LEU A 190 -1.57 12.82 -9.28
CA LEU A 190 -0.60 11.76 -9.01
C LEU A 190 0.80 12.32 -8.79
N TRP A 191 1.39 11.93 -7.67
CA TRP A 191 2.83 12.02 -7.44
C TRP A 191 3.44 10.64 -7.62
N ALA A 192 4.60 10.58 -8.28
CA ALA A 192 5.33 9.35 -8.48
C ALA A 192 6.85 9.55 -8.50
N SER A 193 7.58 8.49 -8.18
CA SER A 193 9.04 8.37 -8.36
C SER A 193 9.45 6.89 -8.38
N ASN A 194 10.75 6.62 -8.54
CA ASN A 194 11.30 5.27 -8.50
C ASN A 194 12.41 5.16 -7.46
N GLY A 195 12.56 3.99 -6.84
CA GLY A 195 13.64 3.67 -5.91
C GLY A 195 13.69 4.68 -4.76
N SER A 196 14.83 5.36 -4.60
CA SER A 196 15.05 6.38 -3.57
C SER A 196 14.73 7.82 -3.99
N GLU A 197 14.31 8.04 -5.24
CA GLU A 197 14.09 9.40 -5.75
C GLU A 197 12.89 10.06 -5.04
N PRO A 198 12.95 11.36 -4.73
CA PRO A 198 11.81 12.08 -4.18
C PRO A 198 10.62 12.09 -5.13
N LEU A 199 9.40 12.06 -4.57
CA LEU A 199 8.16 12.17 -5.32
C LEU A 199 8.09 13.49 -6.11
N THR A 200 7.68 13.37 -7.38
CA THR A 200 7.35 14.51 -8.24
C THR A 200 5.90 14.41 -8.71
N GLN A 201 5.23 15.54 -8.90
CA GLN A 201 3.88 15.55 -9.45
C GLN A 201 3.95 15.21 -10.94
N VAL A 202 3.57 13.98 -11.29
CA VAL A 202 3.58 13.48 -12.67
C VAL A 202 2.26 13.74 -13.38
N VAL A 203 1.17 13.95 -12.63
CA VAL A 203 -0.11 14.44 -13.15
C VAL A 203 -0.69 15.48 -12.21
N SER A 204 -0.95 16.68 -12.73
CA SER A 204 -1.67 17.71 -11.99
C SER A 204 -3.13 17.30 -11.72
N PRO A 205 -3.75 17.75 -10.61
CA PRO A 205 -5.09 17.30 -10.24
C PRO A 205 -6.15 17.53 -11.32
N VAL A 206 -6.85 16.46 -11.68
CA VAL A 206 -7.98 16.44 -12.62
C VAL A 206 -9.29 16.21 -11.86
N GLY A 207 -10.43 16.54 -12.46
CA GLY A 207 -11.73 16.35 -11.82
C GLY A 207 -12.09 14.86 -11.66
N ALA A 208 -12.55 14.48 -10.47
CA ALA A 208 -13.01 13.12 -10.17
C ALA A 208 -14.10 13.16 -9.09
N SER A 209 -14.99 12.17 -9.06
CA SER A 209 -16.01 12.03 -8.02
C SER A 209 -15.42 11.48 -6.72
N THR A 210 -14.53 12.24 -6.07
CA THR A 210 -13.80 11.82 -4.87
C THR A 210 -14.76 11.69 -3.70
N SER A 211 -15.10 10.46 -3.34
CA SER A 211 -15.92 10.14 -2.18
C SER A 211 -15.35 8.90 -1.51
N SER A 212 -15.12 9.00 -0.20
CA SER A 212 -14.64 7.92 0.63
C SER A 212 -15.37 7.93 1.97
N ASN A 213 -15.67 6.75 2.51
CA ASN A 213 -16.17 6.58 3.87
C ASN A 213 -15.04 6.33 4.90
N SER A 214 -13.78 6.55 4.53
CA SER A 214 -12.56 6.24 5.31
C SER A 214 -12.29 4.75 5.56
N ALA A 215 -13.08 3.86 4.94
CA ALA A 215 -12.98 2.41 5.08
C ALA A 215 -13.23 1.70 3.72
N ASP A 216 -12.78 2.34 2.63
CA ASP A 216 -13.04 1.90 1.26
C ASP A 216 -11.84 2.09 0.32
N TRP A 217 -10.65 2.36 0.87
CA TRP A 217 -9.39 2.31 0.13
C TRP A 217 -8.77 0.92 0.30
N HIS A 218 -8.67 0.20 -0.80
CA HIS A 218 -8.20 -1.18 -0.86
C HIS A 218 -6.70 -1.22 -1.16
N VAL A 219 -5.91 -1.51 -0.13
CA VAL A 219 -4.48 -1.78 -0.23
C VAL A 219 -4.29 -3.26 -0.55
N GLY A 220 -4.14 -3.55 -1.83
CA GLY A 220 -4.06 -4.91 -2.33
C GLY A 220 -4.28 -4.98 -3.82
N GLN A 221 -4.65 -6.17 -4.27
CA GLN A 221 -4.93 -6.45 -5.67
C GLN A 221 -6.27 -7.19 -5.83
N LEU A 222 -6.99 -6.79 -6.87
CA LEU A 222 -8.10 -7.50 -7.48
C LEU A 222 -7.70 -7.88 -8.90
N ARG A 223 -7.87 -9.15 -9.29
CA ARG A 223 -7.66 -9.62 -10.67
C ARG A 223 -8.99 -10.10 -11.27
N LEU A 224 -9.38 -9.49 -12.39
CA LEU A 224 -10.56 -9.88 -13.15
C LEU A 224 -10.32 -11.17 -13.93
N PRO A 225 -11.35 -12.01 -14.12
CA PRO A 225 -11.23 -13.17 -15.01
C PRO A 225 -11.07 -12.74 -16.47
N ASN A 226 -10.31 -13.51 -17.25
CA ASN A 226 -10.08 -13.24 -18.67
C ASN A 226 -10.95 -14.16 -19.55
N GLY A 227 -12.17 -13.75 -19.86
CA GLY A 227 -13.06 -14.51 -20.76
C GLY A 227 -13.45 -15.91 -20.25
N GLY A 228 -13.49 -16.10 -18.93
CA GLY A 228 -13.77 -17.39 -18.28
C GLY A 228 -12.54 -18.28 -18.08
N ALA A 229 -11.36 -17.86 -18.52
CA ALA A 229 -10.10 -18.49 -18.10
C ALA A 229 -9.80 -18.11 -16.64
N SER A 230 -9.54 -19.11 -15.79
CA SER A 230 -8.88 -18.93 -14.50
C SER A 230 -7.37 -19.12 -14.67
N ASN A 231 -6.60 -18.54 -13.76
CA ASN A 231 -5.17 -18.78 -13.67
C ASN A 231 -4.80 -19.02 -12.21
N ASP A 232 -4.64 -20.27 -11.82
CA ASP A 232 -4.37 -20.61 -10.42
C ASP A 232 -2.88 -20.40 -10.04
N ALA A 233 -2.08 -19.78 -10.92
CA ALA A 233 -0.70 -19.42 -10.61
C ALA A 233 -0.66 -18.26 -9.60
N ALA A 234 0.23 -18.38 -8.62
CA ALA A 234 0.44 -17.35 -7.63
C ALA A 234 1.02 -16.07 -8.25
N GLU A 235 0.53 -14.92 -7.81
CA GLU A 235 1.02 -13.60 -8.16
C GLU A 235 1.29 -12.76 -6.92
N ASP A 236 2.49 -12.21 -6.82
CA ASP A 236 2.97 -11.47 -5.67
C ASP A 236 3.20 -9.99 -6.01
N TRP A 237 2.57 -9.12 -5.23
CA TRP A 237 2.90 -7.69 -5.15
C TRP A 237 3.57 -7.38 -3.82
N PHE A 238 4.61 -6.57 -3.85
CA PHE A 238 5.36 -6.14 -2.68
C PHE A 238 5.04 -4.66 -2.39
N TRP A 239 4.78 -4.36 -1.12
CA TRP A 239 4.28 -3.08 -0.65
C TRP A 239 5.11 -2.56 0.53
N SER A 240 5.27 -1.25 0.63
CA SER A 240 5.82 -0.59 1.81
C SER A 240 5.48 0.90 1.83
N GLY A 241 5.78 1.58 2.94
CA GLY A 241 5.61 3.03 3.04
C GLY A 241 4.15 3.44 2.85
N ILE A 242 3.22 2.67 3.43
CA ILE A 242 1.79 2.86 3.28
C ILE A 242 1.26 3.73 4.41
N TYR A 243 0.86 4.97 4.10
CA TYR A 243 0.32 5.90 5.09
C TYR A 243 -0.51 7.01 4.41
N ILE A 244 -1.27 7.76 5.21
CA ILE A 244 -2.05 8.90 4.74
C ILE A 244 -1.67 10.13 5.55
N GLU A 245 -1.38 11.23 4.88
CA GLU A 245 -1.05 12.51 5.52
C GLU A 245 -1.87 13.68 4.96
N GLU A 246 -1.96 14.72 5.77
CA GLU A 246 -2.48 16.03 5.34
C GLU A 246 -1.48 16.75 4.44
N ALA A 247 -1.95 17.75 3.68
CA ALA A 247 -1.06 18.71 3.04
C ALA A 247 -0.20 19.50 4.06
N PRO A 248 1.05 19.87 3.70
CA PRO A 248 1.75 19.60 2.43
C PRO A 248 2.38 18.20 2.34
N ILE A 249 2.55 17.69 1.12
CA ILE A 249 3.13 16.36 0.85
C ILE A 249 4.60 16.23 1.30
N THR A 250 4.90 15.10 1.93
CA THR A 250 6.23 14.52 2.13
C THR A 250 6.71 13.88 0.84
N LYS A 251 7.76 14.45 0.24
CA LYS A 251 8.27 13.94 -1.04
C LYS A 251 9.37 12.90 -0.89
N GLU A 252 10.13 12.98 0.19
CA GLU A 252 11.28 12.12 0.41
C GLU A 252 10.83 10.68 0.68
N ILE A 253 11.55 9.71 0.11
CA ILE A 253 11.34 8.30 0.39
C ILE A 253 12.25 7.92 1.57
N GLY A 254 11.64 7.46 2.68
CA GLY A 254 12.38 7.17 3.90
C GLY A 254 13.00 8.42 4.54
N SER A 255 14.27 8.34 4.94
CA SER A 255 15.00 9.45 5.59
C SER A 255 15.72 10.40 4.64
N GLY A 256 15.47 10.31 3.32
CA GLY A 256 16.12 11.17 2.32
C GLY A 256 17.63 10.90 2.16
N GLY A 257 18.08 9.71 2.54
CA GLY A 257 19.48 9.30 2.43
C GLY A 257 19.88 9.10 0.96
N SER A 258 20.54 10.11 0.37
CA SER A 258 21.25 9.97 -0.91
C SER A 258 22.08 8.68 -0.91
N SER A 259 21.83 7.85 -1.92
CA SER A 259 22.51 6.60 -2.18
C SER A 259 24.03 6.77 -2.15
N GLY A 260 24.67 6.18 -1.14
CA GLY A 260 26.11 6.08 -1.05
C GLY A 260 26.65 5.24 -2.19
N SER A 261 27.17 5.91 -3.22
CA SER A 261 28.00 5.28 -4.25
C SER A 261 29.13 4.50 -3.60
N SER A 262 29.18 3.21 -3.89
CA SER A 262 30.31 2.33 -3.62
C SER A 262 31.54 2.80 -4.39
N SER A 263 32.30 3.73 -3.80
CA SER A 263 33.67 4.01 -4.27
C SER A 263 34.66 3.19 -3.45
N SER A 264 35.21 2.18 -4.11
CA SER A 264 36.34 1.39 -3.66
C SER A 264 37.51 2.28 -3.30
N SER A 265 37.92 2.22 -2.04
CA SER A 265 39.15 2.82 -1.55
C SER A 265 40.34 1.96 -1.96
N SER A 266 41.30 2.56 -2.67
CA SER A 266 42.69 2.10 -2.71
C SER A 266 43.63 3.31 -2.60
N PRO A 267 44.77 3.16 -1.88
CA PRO A 267 45.48 4.31 -1.35
C PRO A 267 46.69 4.72 -2.20
N GLY A 268 46.94 6.04 -2.21
CA GLY A 268 48.29 6.62 -2.12
C GLY A 268 49.12 6.76 -3.40
N ALA A 269 49.42 8.01 -3.78
CA ALA A 269 50.79 8.54 -3.78
C ALA A 269 50.83 10.03 -4.16
N SER A 270 51.78 10.71 -3.54
CA SER A 270 52.06 12.15 -3.52
C SER A 270 52.77 12.71 -4.75
N SER A 271 52.75 14.06 -4.82
CA SER A 271 53.76 14.99 -5.37
C SER A 271 53.46 15.62 -6.74
N GLY A 272 53.74 16.93 -6.84
CA GLY A 272 53.99 17.61 -8.10
C GLY A 272 53.25 18.93 -8.30
N SER A 273 53.68 19.98 -7.60
CA SER A 273 53.46 21.37 -7.98
C SER A 273 54.00 21.64 -9.39
N ASN A 274 53.24 22.36 -10.23
CA ASN A 274 53.72 23.43 -11.12
C ASN A 274 52.54 24.12 -11.84
N ASP A 275 52.36 25.39 -11.53
CA ASP A 275 51.81 26.43 -12.42
C ASP A 275 52.84 26.68 -13.56
N PRO A 276 52.47 27.16 -14.77
CA PRO A 276 52.12 28.58 -14.92
C PRO A 276 51.05 28.92 -15.98
N SER A 277 50.24 29.92 -15.64
CA SER A 277 50.00 31.19 -16.37
C SER A 277 49.47 31.20 -17.82
N SER A 278 48.35 31.91 -17.95
CA SER A 278 47.97 32.89 -18.99
C SER A 278 47.53 32.41 -20.38
N SER A 279 46.30 32.75 -20.77
CA SER A 279 46.06 33.92 -21.63
C SER A 279 44.56 34.18 -21.82
N ALA A 280 44.22 35.46 -21.79
CA ALA A 280 42.88 36.00 -21.96
C ALA A 280 42.55 36.20 -23.45
N SER A 281 41.27 36.04 -23.81
CA SER A 281 40.59 36.93 -24.77
C SER A 281 39.09 36.63 -24.84
N ASN A 282 38.29 37.60 -24.41
CA ASN A 282 36.90 37.85 -24.79
C ASN A 282 36.88 39.31 -25.28
N PRO A 283 35.83 39.86 -25.91
CA PRO A 283 34.73 39.30 -26.70
C PRO A 283 34.60 40.01 -28.08
N SER A 284 33.67 39.61 -28.95
CA SER A 284 32.94 40.60 -29.76
C SER A 284 31.62 40.06 -30.32
N ALA A 285 30.59 40.89 -30.17
CA ALA A 285 29.27 40.74 -30.74
C ALA A 285 29.24 41.11 -32.24
N SER A 286 28.26 40.58 -32.97
CA SER A 286 27.65 41.30 -34.08
C SER A 286 26.21 40.85 -34.31
N LYS A 287 25.30 41.83 -34.15
CA LYS A 287 23.95 41.86 -34.69
C LYS A 287 23.99 41.74 -36.22
N SER A 288 22.96 41.15 -36.83
CA SER A 288 22.40 41.66 -38.08
C SER A 288 20.97 41.19 -38.29
N SER A 289 20.14 42.18 -38.58
CA SER A 289 18.75 42.17 -39.00
C SER A 289 18.63 42.09 -40.51
N SER A 290 17.59 41.43 -41.04
CA SER A 290 17.01 41.80 -42.34
C SER A 290 15.55 41.38 -42.46
N THR A 291 14.74 42.40 -42.76
CA THR A 291 13.32 42.48 -43.11
C THR A 291 13.02 42.09 -44.57
N SER A 292 11.83 41.51 -44.84
CA SER A 292 10.89 41.81 -45.96
C SER A 292 9.84 40.68 -46.05
N ALA A 293 8.57 40.83 -45.69
CA ALA A 293 7.46 41.54 -46.35
C ALA A 293 7.06 41.00 -47.75
N MET A 294 5.92 40.29 -47.83
CA MET A 294 4.84 40.47 -48.83
C MET A 294 3.69 39.46 -48.60
N ALA A 295 2.49 39.99 -48.36
CA ALA A 295 1.17 39.39 -48.65
C ALA A 295 0.62 40.09 -49.93
N PRO A 296 -0.62 39.89 -50.46
CA PRO A 296 -1.73 39.01 -50.05
C PRO A 296 -2.51 38.35 -51.25
N ALA A 297 -3.73 37.86 -50.94
CA ALA A 297 -4.93 37.63 -51.79
C ALA A 297 -5.16 36.20 -52.32
N ALA A 298 -6.40 35.68 -52.47
CA ALA A 298 -7.75 35.97 -51.96
C ALA A 298 -8.70 34.86 -52.48
N THR A 299 -9.81 34.61 -51.77
CA THR A 299 -11.13 34.06 -52.22
C THR A 299 -11.18 32.66 -52.86
N THR A 300 -12.09 31.76 -52.46
CA THR A 300 -13.50 31.80 -52.84
C THR A 300 -14.38 31.00 -51.87
N ALA A 301 -15.56 31.55 -51.58
CA ALA A 301 -16.65 31.00 -50.78
C ALA A 301 -17.44 29.90 -51.50
N VAL A 302 -18.07 29.01 -50.73
CA VAL A 302 -19.34 28.38 -51.11
C VAL A 302 -20.26 28.34 -49.88
N SER A 303 -21.43 28.96 -50.06
CA SER A 303 -22.58 29.01 -49.16
C SER A 303 -23.49 27.79 -49.32
N GLY A 304 -24.31 27.57 -48.28
CA GLY A 304 -25.64 26.96 -48.35
C GLY A 304 -25.74 25.64 -47.58
N THR A 305 -26.76 25.34 -46.77
CA THR A 305 -28.03 26.02 -46.46
C THR A 305 -28.57 25.37 -45.19
N SER A 306 -29.30 26.15 -44.41
CA SER A 306 -30.06 25.79 -43.22
C SER A 306 -31.08 24.67 -43.44
N GLU A 307 -31.34 23.87 -42.41
CA GLU A 307 -32.70 23.42 -42.10
C GLU A 307 -32.85 23.20 -40.59
N GLU A 308 -33.62 24.11 -40.02
CA GLU A 308 -34.16 24.13 -38.67
C GLU A 308 -35.53 23.45 -38.74
N VAL A 309 -35.75 22.40 -37.95
CA VAL A 309 -37.11 21.92 -37.68
C VAL A 309 -37.28 21.71 -36.19
N SER A 310 -37.99 22.67 -35.61
CA SER A 310 -38.66 22.63 -34.32
C SER A 310 -39.95 21.81 -34.44
N ALA A 311 -40.24 20.94 -33.46
CA ALA A 311 -41.57 20.38 -33.26
C ALA A 311 -41.80 20.08 -31.76
N THR A 312 -42.39 21.07 -31.11
CA THR A 312 -43.53 21.04 -30.16
C THR A 312 -43.91 19.76 -29.42
N GLU A 313 -44.12 19.96 -28.11
CA GLU A 313 -44.85 19.15 -27.15
C GLU A 313 -46.24 18.67 -27.63
N THR A 314 -46.66 17.50 -27.14
CA THR A 314 -48.07 17.18 -26.95
C THR A 314 -48.22 16.29 -25.72
N GLU A 315 -48.73 16.88 -24.64
CA GLU A 315 -49.43 16.17 -23.57
C GLU A 315 -50.71 15.51 -24.11
N VAL A 316 -50.99 14.27 -23.71
CA VAL A 316 -52.37 13.79 -23.57
C VAL A 316 -52.49 13.01 -22.26
N SER A 317 -53.46 13.46 -21.47
CA SER A 317 -53.93 12.93 -20.20
C SER A 317 -55.05 11.90 -20.39
N SER A 318 -55.18 11.03 -19.37
CA SER A 318 -56.39 10.35 -18.85
C SER A 318 -57.18 9.33 -19.70
N GLU A 319 -57.28 8.10 -19.16
CA GLU A 319 -58.50 7.41 -18.65
C GLU A 319 -58.20 5.88 -18.57
N ALA A 320 -58.02 5.28 -17.39
CA ALA A 320 -59.06 4.68 -16.54
C ALA A 320 -60.02 3.73 -17.28
N TYR A 321 -59.91 2.40 -17.06
CA TYR A 321 -61.05 1.52 -16.75
C TYR A 321 -60.61 0.09 -16.33
N SER A 322 -61.18 -0.34 -15.20
CA SER A 322 -61.64 -1.68 -14.77
C SER A 322 -60.75 -2.94 -14.73
N THR A 323 -60.44 -3.30 -13.48
CA THR A 323 -60.88 -4.53 -12.77
C THR A 323 -61.46 -5.70 -13.59
N HIS A 324 -60.74 -6.82 -13.60
CA HIS A 324 -61.35 -8.15 -13.62
C HIS A 324 -60.80 -9.03 -12.49
N THR A 325 -61.71 -9.34 -11.58
CA THR A 325 -61.59 -10.27 -10.46
C THR A 325 -61.92 -11.69 -10.93
N ALA A 326 -61.21 -12.67 -10.34
CA ALA A 326 -61.51 -14.10 -10.18
C ALA A 326 -61.43 -15.05 -11.41
N LYS A 327 -60.53 -16.04 -11.31
CA LYS A 327 -60.97 -17.41 -10.98
C LYS A 327 -59.84 -18.32 -10.47
N THR A 328 -60.12 -18.89 -9.31
CA THR A 328 -59.49 -20.05 -8.67
C THR A 328 -59.30 -21.23 -9.64
N ALA A 329 -58.10 -21.82 -9.65
CA ALA A 329 -57.88 -23.21 -10.05
C ALA A 329 -56.76 -23.80 -9.20
N SER A 330 -57.16 -24.59 -8.21
CA SER A 330 -56.30 -25.41 -7.37
C SER A 330 -55.71 -26.55 -8.21
N PHE A 331 -54.39 -26.70 -8.20
CA PHE A 331 -53.74 -27.95 -8.57
C PHE A 331 -53.02 -28.52 -7.36
N VAL A 332 -53.58 -29.63 -6.88
CA VAL A 332 -52.99 -30.56 -5.93
C VAL A 332 -51.76 -31.20 -6.60
N SER A 333 -50.59 -31.07 -5.98
CA SER A 333 -49.42 -31.87 -6.33
C SER A 333 -48.99 -32.70 -5.13
N THR A 334 -48.99 -34.00 -5.37
CA THR A 334 -48.83 -35.11 -4.43
C THR A 334 -47.35 -35.30 -4.09
N ALA A 335 -46.98 -35.15 -2.81
CA ALA A 335 -45.65 -35.52 -2.32
C ALA A 335 -45.67 -36.97 -1.79
N PRO A 336 -44.72 -37.85 -2.18
CA PRO A 336 -44.56 -39.14 -1.54
C PRO A 336 -43.68 -39.04 -0.29
N SER A 337 -44.16 -39.71 0.76
CA SER A 337 -43.51 -40.01 2.04
C SER A 337 -42.44 -41.10 1.87
N VAL A 338 -41.23 -40.91 2.44
CA VAL A 338 -40.34 -42.02 2.84
C VAL A 338 -39.51 -41.68 4.09
N ALA A 339 -39.80 -42.45 5.14
CA ALA A 339 -38.96 -43.04 6.20
C ALA A 339 -37.94 -42.21 7.00
N THR A 340 -38.35 -41.98 8.26
CA THR A 340 -37.55 -41.77 9.46
C THR A 340 -36.60 -42.94 9.73
N THR A 341 -35.31 -42.68 9.97
CA THR A 341 -34.42 -43.61 10.67
C THR A 341 -33.75 -42.92 11.85
N THR A 342 -34.12 -43.41 13.03
CA THR A 342 -33.64 -43.08 14.37
C THR A 342 -32.15 -43.43 14.50
N ARG A 343 -31.32 -42.54 15.08
CA ARG A 343 -30.02 -42.91 15.64
C ARG A 343 -30.00 -42.70 17.15
N GLN A 344 -29.51 -43.74 17.80
CA GLN A 344 -29.46 -43.97 19.23
C GLN A 344 -28.46 -43.07 19.95
N ALA A 345 -28.83 -42.75 21.19
CA ALA A 345 -27.94 -42.28 22.24
C ALA A 345 -26.98 -43.38 22.69
N VAL A 346 -25.75 -43.01 23.02
CA VAL A 346 -24.81 -43.87 23.77
C VAL A 346 -24.24 -43.05 24.93
N THR A 347 -24.47 -43.52 26.15
CA THR A 347 -23.86 -43.04 27.38
C THR A 347 -22.83 -44.07 27.88
N SER A 348 -21.67 -43.53 28.30
CA SER A 348 -20.80 -43.89 29.43
C SER A 348 -20.28 -45.32 29.67
N ALA A 349 -18.95 -45.46 29.80
CA ALA A 349 -18.30 -46.28 30.83
C ALA A 349 -16.80 -45.92 31.03
N ALA A 350 -16.29 -46.24 32.21
CA ALA A 350 -15.14 -45.67 32.91
C ALA A 350 -13.75 -46.33 32.68
N THR A 351 -12.71 -45.56 33.03
CA THR A 351 -11.31 -45.81 33.52
C THR A 351 -10.69 -47.23 33.57
N PRO A 352 -9.34 -47.31 33.50
CA PRO A 352 -8.57 -47.45 34.76
C PRO A 352 -7.31 -46.57 34.87
N ALA A 353 -6.90 -46.36 36.13
CA ALA A 353 -5.77 -45.57 36.59
C ALA A 353 -4.40 -46.23 36.36
N VAL A 354 -3.36 -45.42 36.16
CA VAL A 354 -1.95 -45.78 36.41
C VAL A 354 -1.27 -44.65 37.17
N ASN A 355 -0.70 -45.02 38.31
CA ASN A 355 0.08 -44.21 39.23
C ASN A 355 1.56 -44.30 38.82
N THR A 356 2.28 -43.18 38.69
CA THR A 356 3.74 -43.17 38.76
C THR A 356 4.24 -41.83 39.34
N ASN A 357 4.74 -41.92 40.57
CA ASN A 357 5.69 -40.97 41.16
C ASN A 357 6.98 -40.97 40.32
N ILE A 358 7.61 -39.82 40.10
CA ILE A 358 9.08 -39.59 40.17
C ILE A 358 9.40 -38.08 40.04
N SER A 359 10.08 -37.61 41.08
CA SER A 359 11.11 -36.58 41.24
C SER A 359 11.20 -35.32 40.35
N THR A 360 11.12 -34.21 41.07
CA THR A 360 11.56 -32.83 40.80
C THR A 360 13.02 -32.70 40.36
N PRO A 361 13.34 -31.81 39.39
CA PRO A 361 14.66 -31.20 39.28
C PRO A 361 14.68 -29.76 39.83
N THR A 362 15.77 -29.46 40.50
CA THR A 362 16.15 -28.23 41.19
C THR A 362 16.39 -27.06 40.22
N GLU A 363 15.76 -25.91 40.47
CA GLU A 363 16.02 -24.65 39.77
C GLU A 363 17.37 -24.01 40.19
N PRO A 364 18.09 -23.36 39.26
CA PRO A 364 19.20 -22.47 39.60
C PRO A 364 18.70 -21.10 40.12
N SER A 365 19.28 -20.68 41.24
CA SER A 365 19.11 -19.38 41.88
C SER A 365 19.33 -18.20 40.92
N SER A 366 18.25 -17.50 40.56
CA SER A 366 18.32 -16.14 40.03
C SER A 366 18.27 -15.14 41.19
N ALA A 367 19.27 -14.26 41.24
CA ALA A 367 19.32 -13.15 42.18
C ALA A 367 18.11 -12.24 41.97
N LYS A 368 17.26 -12.17 42.99
CA LYS A 368 16.06 -11.33 43.02
C LYS A 368 16.47 -9.86 43.03
N LEU A 369 16.31 -9.18 41.90
CA LEU A 369 16.34 -7.72 41.85
C LEU A 369 15.15 -7.16 42.68
N PRO A 370 15.34 -6.06 43.43
CA PRO A 370 14.27 -5.45 44.20
C PRO A 370 13.16 -4.97 43.25
N ALA A 371 11.91 -5.19 43.65
CA ALA A 371 10.76 -4.69 42.90
C ALA A 371 10.66 -3.17 43.10
N ALA A 372 10.88 -2.39 42.03
CA ALA A 372 10.63 -0.96 42.03
C ALA A 372 9.12 -0.71 42.17
N THR A 373 8.70 0.01 43.22
CA THR A 373 7.29 0.25 43.53
C THR A 373 6.74 1.53 42.91
N THR A 374 7.57 2.31 42.19
CA THR A 374 7.14 3.54 41.51
C THR A 374 7.93 3.79 40.22
N ALA A 375 7.31 4.46 39.24
CA ALA A 375 7.97 4.85 37.98
C ALA A 375 9.21 5.75 38.20
N ALA A 376 9.23 6.52 39.29
CA ALA A 376 10.38 7.35 39.65
C ALA A 376 11.60 6.51 40.09
N GLN A 377 11.38 5.38 40.77
CA GLN A 377 12.46 4.45 41.13
C GLN A 377 13.04 3.76 39.90
N LEU A 378 12.20 3.35 38.95
CA LEU A 378 12.65 2.74 37.70
C LEU A 378 13.55 3.71 36.90
N LEU A 379 13.16 4.99 36.83
CA LEU A 379 13.95 6.00 36.12
C LEU A 379 15.30 6.25 36.80
N ALA A 380 15.34 6.25 38.14
CA ALA A 380 16.58 6.40 38.90
C ALA A 380 17.53 5.20 38.71
N GLU A 381 16.99 3.98 38.65
CA GLU A 381 17.78 2.77 38.41
C GLU A 381 18.36 2.72 36.99
N ILE A 382 17.59 3.15 35.98
CA ILE A 382 18.08 3.27 34.59
C ILE A 382 19.22 4.29 34.50
N GLN A 383 19.07 5.45 35.14
CA GLN A 383 20.12 6.48 35.17
C GLN A 383 21.40 5.96 35.85
N ALA A 384 21.27 5.23 36.96
CA ALA A 384 22.41 4.65 37.67
C ALA A 384 23.14 3.59 36.84
N ALA A 385 22.39 2.74 36.11
CA ALA A 385 22.97 1.73 35.22
C ALA A 385 23.74 2.37 34.04
N LEU A 386 23.19 3.43 33.45
CA LEU A 386 23.83 4.15 32.34
C LEU A 386 25.15 4.82 32.77
N LEU A 387 25.16 5.46 33.95
CA LEU A 387 26.35 6.08 34.53
C LEU A 387 27.44 5.05 34.86
N ALA A 388 27.05 3.87 35.34
CA ALA A 388 27.99 2.77 35.59
C ALA A 388 28.61 2.22 34.29
N LEU A 389 27.85 2.19 33.20
CA LEU A 389 28.33 1.75 31.89
C LEU A 389 29.34 2.75 31.29
N ILE A 390 29.03 4.05 31.38
CA ILE A 390 29.90 5.13 30.89
C ILE A 390 31.20 5.18 31.71
N SER A 391 31.13 4.97 33.03
CA SER A 391 32.31 4.99 33.90
C SER A 391 33.27 3.81 33.67
N ARG A 392 32.79 2.70 33.09
CA ARG A 392 33.63 1.51 32.80
C ARG A 392 34.47 1.63 31.52
N SER A 393 34.12 2.53 30.59
CA SER A 393 34.86 2.69 29.33
C SER A 393 36.23 3.36 29.46
N ASN A 394 36.55 3.97 30.61
CA ASN A 394 37.82 4.70 30.80
C ASN A 394 38.94 3.90 31.49
N SER A 395 38.78 2.59 31.67
CA SER A 395 39.81 1.75 32.31
C SER A 395 40.17 0.54 31.44
N VAL A 396 40.85 0.80 30.32
CA VAL A 396 41.70 -0.22 29.69
C VAL A 396 43.06 0.40 29.41
N HIS A 397 44.05 -0.05 30.18
CA HIS A 397 45.46 0.32 30.07
C HIS A 397 46.03 -0.02 28.69
N ALA A 398 46.60 0.98 28.02
CA ALA A 398 47.52 0.76 26.91
C ALA A 398 48.78 0.05 27.46
N ARG A 399 48.97 -1.22 27.07
CA ARG A 399 50.23 -1.94 27.30
C ARG A 399 51.21 -1.62 26.18
N ASP A 400 52.27 -0.97 26.62
CA ASP A 400 53.57 -0.76 25.99
C ASP A 400 54.11 -2.04 25.33
N PHE A 401 54.45 -1.96 24.04
CA PHE A 401 55.33 -2.92 23.36
C PHE A 401 56.45 -2.15 22.66
N SER A 402 57.45 -1.79 23.45
CA SER A 402 58.77 -1.45 22.98
C SER A 402 59.59 -2.74 22.73
N ARG A 403 60.19 -2.83 21.54
CA ARG A 403 61.39 -3.59 21.08
C ARG A 403 61.93 -4.71 21.99
N HIS A 404 62.32 -5.84 21.40
CA HIS A 404 63.69 -6.42 21.39
C HIS A 404 63.71 -7.68 20.49
N GLY A 405 64.71 -7.80 19.59
CA GLY A 405 65.05 -9.03 18.86
C GLY A 405 64.81 -8.95 17.36
#